data_AF-A0A2A1ZRP4-F1
#
_entry.id   AF-A0A2A1ZRP4-F1
#
_cell.length_a   1.000
_cell.length_b   1.000
_cell.length_c   1.000
_cell.angle_alpha   90.00
_cell.angle_beta   90.00
_cell.angle_gamma   90.00
#
_symmetry.space_group_name_H-M   'P 1'
#
loop_
_entity.id
_entity.type
_entity.pdbx_description
1 polymer ?
#
loop_
_entity_poly.entity_id
_entity_poly.type
_entity_poly.pdbx_seq_one_letter_code
_entity_poly.pdbx_strand_id
1 'polypeptide(L)'
;MIRFENVSKTYPNGTVALRDINIEFYEGEFIAILGLSGAGKSTLLRTINRIIDVSEGKIFFDNVDINTFTMYGDDPKKAVKKMQEEGKEIDYDNLDLQILDVTTLKGAQIRKYRSNIGMIFQNFNIIKRMSVLQNVLTGRVAYNKTWRTVLGLFPETDKQIAYKALKKVDILEKTYHRASDLSGGQMQRVAIARTLAQEAKVLLADEPVASLDPVTTFEVMEFLKKINVEDGITTIANLHHVDLALKYATRIVGVNDGRIVYDIEVNSKKDEDIIDDLATVYGRPIGTHDFVGE
;
A
#
# COMPACT_ATOMS: atom_id res chain seq x y z
N MET A 1 -13.54 0.80 -2.84
CA MET A 1 -13.67 1.46 -1.53
C MET A 1 -13.21 0.49 -0.47
N ILE A 2 -12.49 0.95 0.56
CA ILE A 2 -12.16 0.18 1.76
C ILE A 2 -12.88 0.81 2.94
N ARG A 3 -13.71 0.05 3.65
CA ARG A 3 -14.48 0.55 4.80
C ARG A 3 -14.16 -0.22 6.06
N PHE A 4 -13.92 0.50 7.14
CA PHE A 4 -13.79 -0.04 8.50
C PHE A 4 -15.10 0.23 9.25
N GLU A 5 -15.68 -0.80 9.86
CA GLU A 5 -16.86 -0.69 10.73
C GLU A 5 -16.51 -1.23 12.11
N ASN A 6 -16.45 -0.32 13.09
CA ASN A 6 -16.20 -0.59 14.51
C ASN A 6 -14.97 -1.48 14.77
N VAL A 7 -13.89 -1.26 14.00
CA VAL A 7 -12.73 -2.13 14.03
C VAL A 7 -11.87 -1.87 15.27
N SER A 8 -11.63 -2.92 16.04
CA SER A 8 -10.72 -2.88 17.19
C SER A 8 -9.67 -3.98 17.10
N LYS A 9 -8.48 -3.71 17.66
CA LYS A 9 -7.39 -4.67 17.75
C LYS A 9 -6.72 -4.62 19.10
N THR A 10 -6.77 -5.76 19.79
CA THR A 10 -5.98 -6.04 21.00
C THR A 10 -5.01 -7.18 20.71
N TYR A 11 -3.74 -6.97 21.04
CA TYR A 11 -2.71 -8.01 20.94
C TYR A 11 -2.81 -9.01 22.11
N PRO A 12 -2.27 -10.23 21.98
CA PRO A 12 -2.34 -11.24 23.05
C PRO A 12 -1.74 -10.81 24.39
N ASN A 13 -0.83 -9.84 24.39
CA ASN A 13 -0.24 -9.25 25.59
C ASN A 13 -1.15 -8.20 26.28
N GLY A 14 -2.37 -8.00 25.80
CA GLY A 14 -3.32 -7.02 26.32
C GLY A 14 -3.16 -5.59 25.77
N THR A 15 -2.15 -5.32 24.94
CA THR A 15 -1.99 -4.00 24.33
C THR A 15 -3.11 -3.74 23.31
N VAL A 16 -3.91 -2.72 23.57
CA VAL A 16 -4.95 -2.25 22.65
C VAL A 16 -4.32 -1.31 21.62
N ALA A 17 -4.30 -1.74 20.36
CA ALA A 17 -3.64 -1.04 19.27
C ALA A 17 -4.61 -0.26 18.37
N LEU A 18 -5.86 -0.71 18.25
CA LEU A 18 -6.94 0.00 17.54
C LEU A 18 -8.22 -0.06 18.38
N ARG A 19 -8.98 1.03 18.39
CA ARG A 19 -10.17 1.24 19.21
C ARG A 19 -11.28 1.87 18.36
N ASP A 20 -12.29 1.06 18.01
CA ASP A 20 -13.51 1.50 17.33
C ASP A 20 -13.23 2.38 16.10
N ILE A 21 -12.36 1.89 15.22
CA ILE A 21 -12.00 2.57 13.98
C ILE A 21 -13.17 2.49 13.00
N ASN A 22 -13.63 3.66 12.56
CA ASN A 22 -14.64 3.82 11.52
C ASN A 22 -14.08 4.81 10.49
N ILE A 23 -13.70 4.32 9.32
CA ILE A 23 -13.08 5.13 8.27
C ILE A 23 -13.29 4.49 6.90
N GLU A 24 -13.38 5.33 5.87
CA GLU A 24 -13.51 4.94 4.47
C GLU A 24 -12.34 5.50 3.65
N PHE A 25 -11.77 4.65 2.80
CA PHE A 25 -10.75 5.00 1.82
C PHE A 25 -11.30 4.78 0.41
N TYR A 26 -11.15 5.78 -0.45
CA TYR A 26 -11.71 5.80 -1.80
C TYR A 26 -10.63 5.57 -2.86
N GLU A 27 -11.08 5.16 -4.05
CA GLU A 27 -10.19 4.85 -5.16
C GLU A 27 -9.39 6.08 -5.62
N GLY A 28 -8.09 5.91 -5.80
CA GLY A 28 -7.20 6.94 -6.34
C GLY A 28 -6.75 7.98 -5.30
N GLU A 29 -7.24 7.91 -4.07
CA GLU A 29 -6.72 8.74 -2.99
C GLU A 29 -5.25 8.42 -2.69
N PHE A 30 -4.49 9.46 -2.35
CA PHE A 30 -3.21 9.32 -1.65
C PHE A 30 -3.44 9.74 -0.21
N ILE A 31 -3.54 8.77 0.69
CA ILE A 31 -3.80 9.01 2.11
C ILE A 31 -2.50 8.94 2.90
N ALA A 32 -2.20 10.00 3.65
CA ALA A 32 -1.14 10.00 4.65
C ALA A 32 -1.72 9.73 6.04
N ILE A 33 -1.20 8.70 6.70
CA ILE A 33 -1.53 8.38 8.10
C ILE A 33 -0.43 8.99 8.98
N LEU A 34 -0.83 9.89 9.87
CA LEU A 34 0.04 10.62 10.80
C LEU A 34 -0.30 10.27 12.26
N GLY A 35 0.63 10.55 13.17
CA GLY A 35 0.45 10.34 14.61
C GLY A 35 1.73 9.91 15.33
N LEU A 36 1.69 9.83 16.65
CA LEU A 36 2.87 9.45 17.45
C LEU A 36 3.32 8.00 17.20
N SER A 37 4.58 7.71 17.52
CA SER A 37 5.06 6.33 17.58
C SER A 37 4.22 5.54 18.59
N GLY A 38 3.81 4.32 18.21
CA GLY A 38 2.92 3.51 19.03
C GLY A 38 1.43 3.87 18.97
N ALA A 39 1.01 4.90 18.22
CA ALA A 39 -0.39 5.30 18.13
C ALA A 39 -1.32 4.30 17.41
N GLY A 40 -0.78 3.26 16.78
CA GLY A 40 -1.56 2.23 16.07
C GLY A 40 -1.49 2.30 14.53
N LYS A 41 -0.72 3.23 13.95
CA LYS A 41 -0.59 3.44 12.49
C LYS A 41 -0.24 2.17 11.71
N SER A 42 0.89 1.52 12.02
CA SER A 42 1.29 0.28 11.34
C SER A 42 0.29 -0.86 11.56
N THR A 43 -0.37 -0.90 12.71
CA THR A 43 -1.44 -1.89 12.98
C THR A 43 -2.62 -1.65 12.04
N LEU A 44 -3.06 -0.39 11.88
CA LEU A 44 -4.12 -0.01 10.95
C LEU A 44 -3.79 -0.47 9.53
N LEU A 45 -2.63 -0.11 8.97
CA LEU A 45 -2.20 -0.57 7.64
C LEU A 45 -2.16 -2.11 7.53
N ARG A 46 -1.59 -2.79 8.52
CA ARG A 46 -1.45 -4.26 8.48
C ARG A 46 -2.78 -4.99 8.60
N THR A 47 -3.80 -4.37 9.20
CA THR A 47 -5.16 -4.93 9.22
C THR A 47 -5.84 -4.86 7.86
N ILE A 48 -5.54 -3.83 7.04
CA ILE A 48 -6.03 -3.72 5.65
C ILE A 48 -5.58 -4.95 4.86
N ASN A 49 -4.28 -5.24 4.75
CA ASN A 49 -3.80 -6.43 4.02
C ASN A 49 -4.02 -7.76 4.77
N ARG A 50 -4.77 -7.73 5.89
CA ARG A 50 -5.03 -8.87 6.77
C ARG A 50 -3.76 -9.60 7.22
N ILE A 51 -2.60 -8.93 7.28
CA ILE A 51 -1.38 -9.50 7.89
C ILE A 51 -1.60 -9.67 9.39
N ILE A 52 -2.34 -8.73 9.96
CA ILE A 52 -2.82 -8.78 11.34
C ILE A 52 -4.34 -8.92 11.29
N ASP A 53 -4.87 -9.92 12.01
CA ASP A 53 -6.31 -10.06 12.21
C ASP A 53 -6.84 -9.00 13.17
N VAL A 54 -8.03 -8.47 12.91
CA VAL A 54 -8.77 -7.62 13.87
C VAL A 54 -9.29 -8.47 15.02
N SER A 55 -9.51 -7.84 16.18
CA SER A 55 -10.16 -8.50 17.33
C SER A 55 -11.68 -8.40 17.23
N GLU A 56 -12.18 -7.26 16.79
CA GLU A 56 -13.61 -6.94 16.67
C GLU A 56 -13.83 -6.04 15.45
N GLY A 57 -15.10 -5.92 15.03
CA GLY A 57 -15.49 -5.13 13.87
C GLY A 57 -15.24 -5.83 12.54
N LYS A 58 -15.49 -5.10 11.45
CA LYS A 58 -15.43 -5.62 10.08
C LYS A 58 -14.68 -4.66 9.16
N ILE A 59 -14.03 -5.25 8.17
CA ILE A 59 -13.37 -4.50 7.09
C ILE A 59 -14.01 -4.97 5.79
N PHE A 60 -14.48 -4.03 4.99
CA PHE A 60 -15.14 -4.28 3.73
C PHE A 60 -14.32 -3.75 2.56
N PHE A 61 -14.39 -4.47 1.46
CA PHE A 61 -13.89 -4.03 0.17
C PHE A 61 -15.02 -4.10 -0.85
N ASP A 62 -15.29 -2.96 -1.47
CA ASP A 62 -16.38 -2.84 -2.45
C ASP A 62 -15.93 -3.25 -3.85
N ASN A 63 -16.90 -3.65 -4.67
CA ASN A 63 -16.73 -4.05 -6.06
C ASN A 63 -15.65 -5.13 -6.26
N VAL A 64 -15.75 -6.20 -5.48
CA VAL A 64 -14.90 -7.38 -5.65
C VAL A 64 -15.67 -8.42 -6.47
N ASP A 65 -15.06 -8.92 -7.55
CA ASP A 65 -15.57 -10.11 -8.23
C ASP A 65 -15.34 -11.33 -7.33
N ILE A 66 -16.41 -11.98 -6.88
CA ILE A 66 -16.33 -13.09 -5.92
C ILE A 66 -15.72 -14.38 -6.51
N ASN A 67 -15.64 -14.51 -7.83
CA ASN A 67 -15.06 -15.69 -8.49
C ASN A 67 -13.53 -15.58 -8.51
N THR A 68 -13.05 -14.40 -8.91
CA THR A 68 -11.63 -14.13 -9.07
C THR A 68 -10.99 -13.50 -7.83
N PHE A 69 -11.78 -12.90 -6.93
CA PHE A 69 -11.37 -12.00 -5.85
C PHE A 69 -10.61 -10.77 -6.36
N THR A 70 -10.89 -10.34 -7.59
CA THR A 70 -10.29 -9.13 -8.19
C THR A 70 -11.01 -7.90 -7.67
N MET A 71 -10.26 -6.88 -7.25
CA MET A 71 -10.80 -5.59 -6.84
C MET A 71 -10.92 -4.65 -8.02
N TYR A 72 -12.10 -4.06 -8.21
CA TYR A 72 -12.34 -3.11 -9.30
C TYR A 72 -12.35 -1.64 -8.86
N GLY A 73 -12.29 -1.35 -7.56
CA GLY A 73 -12.28 0.02 -7.06
C GLY A 73 -13.69 0.56 -6.80
N ASP A 74 -13.92 1.84 -6.99
CA ASP A 74 -15.23 2.49 -6.77
C ASP A 74 -16.07 2.51 -8.05
N ASP A 75 -15.42 2.61 -9.23
CA ASP A 75 -16.07 2.57 -10.54
C ASP A 75 -15.58 1.37 -11.38
N PRO A 76 -16.30 0.23 -11.34
CA PRO A 76 -15.93 -0.96 -12.08
C PRO A 76 -15.90 -0.78 -13.60
N LYS A 77 -16.73 0.11 -14.16
CA LYS A 77 -16.78 0.35 -15.61
C LYS A 77 -15.52 1.04 -16.09
N LYS A 78 -15.07 2.05 -15.35
CA LYS A 78 -13.81 2.75 -15.63
C LYS A 78 -12.62 1.79 -15.52
N ALA A 79 -12.60 0.95 -14.48
CA ALA A 79 -11.55 -0.04 -14.29
C ALA A 79 -11.49 -1.07 -15.43
N VAL A 80 -12.64 -1.60 -15.85
CA VAL A 80 -12.72 -2.58 -16.95
C VAL A 80 -12.34 -1.96 -18.29
N LYS A 81 -12.81 -0.74 -18.59
CA LYS A 81 -12.42 -0.01 -19.80
C LYS A 81 -10.90 0.18 -19.88
N LYS A 82 -10.28 0.62 -18.79
CA LYS A 82 -8.81 0.77 -18.71
C LYS A 82 -8.09 -0.57 -18.96
N MET A 83 -8.60 -1.66 -18.40
CA MET A 83 -8.03 -2.99 -18.61
C MET A 83 -8.19 -3.50 -20.06
N GLN A 84 -9.31 -3.20 -20.72
CA GLN A 84 -9.52 -3.53 -22.13
C GLN A 84 -8.58 -2.73 -23.05
N GLU A 85 -8.33 -1.45 -22.75
CA GLU A 85 -7.32 -0.63 -23.44
C GLU A 85 -5.90 -1.19 -23.27
N GLU A 86 -5.61 -1.82 -22.12
CA GLU A 86 -4.37 -2.56 -21.84
C GLU A 86 -4.33 -3.97 -22.47
N GLY A 87 -5.37 -4.38 -23.21
CA GLY A 87 -5.46 -5.66 -23.90
C GLY A 87 -5.88 -6.84 -23.01
N LYS A 88 -6.47 -6.60 -21.84
CA LYS A 88 -7.07 -7.64 -21.01
C LYS A 88 -8.52 -7.89 -21.45
N GLU A 89 -8.81 -9.12 -21.83
CA GLU A 89 -10.16 -9.56 -22.22
C GLU A 89 -10.99 -9.79 -20.94
N ILE A 90 -11.78 -8.79 -20.55
CA ILE A 90 -12.68 -8.85 -19.39
C ILE A 90 -14.08 -8.56 -19.86
N ASP A 91 -14.97 -9.52 -19.60
CA ASP A 91 -16.40 -9.40 -19.85
C ASP A 91 -17.08 -8.79 -18.63
N TYR A 92 -17.51 -7.53 -18.76
CA TYR A 92 -18.18 -6.80 -17.70
C TYR A 92 -19.54 -7.41 -17.33
N ASP A 93 -20.26 -7.98 -18.30
CA ASP A 93 -21.63 -8.45 -18.12
C ASP A 93 -21.69 -9.74 -17.28
N ASN A 94 -20.55 -10.40 -17.08
CA ASN A 94 -20.41 -11.63 -16.31
C ASN A 94 -19.70 -11.44 -14.94
N LEU A 95 -19.48 -10.20 -14.48
CA LEU A 95 -18.87 -9.94 -13.18
C LEU A 95 -19.91 -10.01 -12.05
N ASP A 96 -19.71 -10.91 -11.08
CA ASP A 96 -20.48 -10.94 -9.82
C ASP A 96 -19.79 -10.06 -8.78
N LEU A 97 -20.07 -8.75 -8.84
CA LEU A 97 -19.48 -7.73 -7.98
C LEU A 97 -20.24 -7.60 -6.66
N GLN A 98 -19.52 -7.76 -5.55
CA GLN A 98 -20.10 -7.67 -4.21
C GLN A 98 -19.24 -6.85 -3.26
N ILE A 99 -19.86 -6.39 -2.18
CA ILE A 99 -19.18 -5.88 -0.99
C ILE A 99 -18.66 -7.09 -0.22
N LEU A 100 -17.34 -7.21 -0.10
CA LEU A 100 -16.70 -8.35 0.53
C LEU A 100 -16.24 -8.02 1.95
N ASP A 101 -16.74 -8.76 2.95
CA ASP A 101 -16.19 -8.74 4.30
C ASP A 101 -14.88 -9.53 4.35
N VAL A 102 -13.75 -8.81 4.38
CA VAL A 102 -12.43 -9.42 4.28
C VAL A 102 -11.98 -10.10 5.57
N THR A 103 -12.66 -9.83 6.70
CA THR A 103 -12.36 -10.45 8.00
C THR A 103 -12.66 -11.94 8.03
N THR A 104 -13.61 -12.36 7.19
CA THR A 104 -14.07 -13.77 7.12
C THR A 104 -13.21 -14.64 6.19
N LEU A 105 -12.35 -14.04 5.36
CA LEU A 105 -11.59 -14.74 4.32
C LEU A 105 -10.56 -15.70 4.91
N LYS A 106 -10.48 -16.91 4.32
CA LYS A 106 -9.52 -17.96 4.72
C LYS A 106 -8.87 -18.64 3.52
N GLY A 107 -7.74 -19.31 3.76
CA GLY A 107 -7.11 -20.22 2.81
C GLY A 107 -6.72 -19.57 1.47
N ALA A 108 -7.34 -20.03 0.38
CA ALA A 108 -7.06 -19.50 -0.95
C ALA A 108 -7.64 -18.10 -1.19
N GLN A 109 -8.77 -17.77 -0.55
CA GLN A 109 -9.46 -16.49 -0.75
C GLN A 109 -8.62 -15.32 -0.24
N ILE A 110 -8.08 -15.44 0.98
CA ILE A 110 -7.19 -14.40 1.55
C ILE A 110 -5.91 -14.23 0.72
N ARG A 111 -5.38 -15.29 0.10
CA ARG A 111 -4.20 -15.19 -0.79
C ARG A 111 -4.50 -14.38 -2.05
N LYS A 112 -5.65 -14.61 -2.67
CA LYS A 112 -6.11 -13.82 -3.84
C LYS A 112 -6.44 -12.38 -3.43
N TYR A 113 -7.08 -12.19 -2.30
CA TYR A 113 -7.31 -10.85 -1.75
C TYR A 113 -6.00 -10.07 -1.57
N ARG A 114 -5.00 -10.67 -0.92
CA ARG A 114 -3.68 -10.06 -0.72
C ARG A 114 -2.92 -9.80 -2.03
N SER A 115 -3.20 -10.53 -3.11
CA SER A 115 -2.55 -10.26 -4.40
C SER A 115 -3.01 -8.93 -5.02
N ASN A 116 -4.17 -8.40 -4.60
CA ASN A 116 -4.62 -7.08 -5.03
C ASN A 116 -4.03 -5.92 -4.19
N ILE A 117 -3.32 -6.24 -3.08
CA ILE A 117 -2.77 -5.24 -2.15
C ILE A 117 -1.24 -5.34 -2.14
N GLY A 118 -0.60 -4.31 -2.65
CA GLY A 118 0.84 -4.13 -2.63
C GLY A 118 1.29 -3.57 -1.28
N MET A 119 2.43 -4.02 -0.76
CA MET A 119 2.97 -3.49 0.49
C MET A 119 4.45 -3.14 0.38
N ILE A 120 4.77 -1.89 0.70
CA ILE A 120 6.12 -1.38 0.87
C ILE A 120 6.40 -1.32 2.37
N PHE A 121 7.46 -1.99 2.78
CA PHE A 121 7.87 -2.08 4.18
C PHE A 121 9.07 -1.18 4.42
N GLN A 122 9.15 -0.63 5.63
CA GLN A 122 10.30 0.10 6.17
C GLN A 122 11.64 -0.58 5.86
N ASN A 123 11.73 -1.87 6.17
CA ASN A 123 12.82 -2.72 5.69
C ASN A 123 12.37 -3.32 4.37
N PHE A 124 13.05 -3.03 3.25
CA PHE A 124 12.66 -3.41 1.89
C PHE A 124 12.28 -4.89 1.67
N ASN A 125 12.58 -5.77 2.63
CA ASN A 125 12.25 -7.20 2.63
C ASN A 125 12.71 -7.90 1.34
N ILE A 126 13.88 -7.49 0.86
CA ILE A 126 14.53 -8.05 -0.33
C ILE A 126 15.32 -9.29 0.07
N ILE A 127 15.16 -10.37 -0.69
CA ILE A 127 15.89 -11.61 -0.50
C ILE A 127 17.25 -11.44 -1.15
N LYS A 128 18.25 -11.05 -0.35
CA LYS A 128 19.61 -10.68 -0.80
C LYS A 128 20.31 -11.75 -1.65
N ARG A 129 19.98 -13.03 -1.43
CA ARG A 129 20.57 -14.18 -2.14
C ARG A 129 20.00 -14.37 -3.55
N MET A 130 18.82 -13.83 -3.83
CA MET A 130 18.12 -13.93 -5.11
C MET A 130 18.53 -12.79 -6.04
N SER A 131 18.36 -13.00 -7.34
CA SER A 131 18.55 -11.91 -8.31
C SER A 131 17.47 -10.84 -8.18
N VAL A 132 17.72 -9.68 -8.79
CA VAL A 132 16.73 -8.60 -8.90
C VAL A 132 15.45 -9.09 -9.56
N LEU A 133 15.56 -9.79 -10.70
CA LEU A 133 14.42 -10.39 -11.40
C LEU A 133 13.60 -11.31 -10.49
N GLN A 134 14.30 -12.19 -9.78
CA GLN A 134 13.66 -13.17 -8.89
C GLN A 134 12.94 -12.48 -7.73
N ASN A 135 13.52 -11.41 -7.17
CA ASN A 135 12.85 -10.59 -6.15
C ASN A 135 11.57 -9.94 -6.70
N VAL A 136 11.60 -9.38 -7.91
CA VAL A 136 10.41 -8.78 -8.52
C VAL A 136 9.35 -9.84 -8.84
N LEU A 137 9.75 -11.01 -9.35
CA LEU A 137 8.85 -12.13 -9.63
C LEU A 137 8.16 -12.70 -8.37
N THR A 138 8.67 -12.42 -7.16
CA THR A 138 7.93 -12.79 -5.94
C THR A 138 6.57 -12.08 -5.85
N GLY A 139 6.38 -10.92 -6.49
CA GLY A 139 5.08 -10.27 -6.63
C GLY A 139 4.08 -11.06 -7.48
N ARG A 140 4.55 -12.02 -8.29
CA ARG A 140 3.71 -12.88 -9.15
C ARG A 140 3.36 -14.24 -8.53
N VAL A 141 3.82 -14.52 -7.31
CA VAL A 141 3.64 -15.83 -6.66
C VAL A 141 2.16 -16.22 -6.52
N ALA A 142 1.30 -15.26 -6.17
CA ALA A 142 -0.13 -15.52 -5.95
C ALA A 142 -0.88 -15.90 -7.23
N TYR A 143 -0.36 -15.55 -8.40
CA TYR A 143 -0.93 -15.84 -9.72
C TYR A 143 -0.48 -17.20 -10.27
N ASN A 144 0.45 -17.88 -9.59
CA ASN A 144 1.07 -19.12 -10.05
C ASN A 144 0.82 -20.29 -9.10
N LYS A 145 0.90 -21.52 -9.63
CA LYS A 145 0.87 -22.73 -8.81
C LYS A 145 2.12 -22.82 -7.95
N THR A 146 1.96 -23.12 -6.66
CA THR A 146 3.05 -23.15 -5.66
C THR A 146 4.28 -23.94 -6.11
N TRP A 147 4.10 -25.11 -6.73
CA TRP A 147 5.22 -25.94 -7.19
C TRP A 147 6.04 -25.26 -8.30
N ARG A 148 5.41 -24.50 -9.21
CA ARG A 148 6.12 -23.75 -10.27
C ARG A 148 6.97 -22.65 -9.66
N THR A 149 6.41 -21.93 -8.70
CA THR A 149 7.11 -20.87 -7.97
C THR A 149 8.31 -21.39 -7.21
N VAL A 150 8.17 -22.53 -6.50
CA VAL A 150 9.28 -23.16 -5.75
C VAL A 150 10.41 -23.58 -6.69
N LEU A 151 10.10 -24.07 -7.88
CA LEU A 151 11.10 -24.41 -8.90
C LEU A 151 11.63 -23.20 -9.69
N GLY A 152 11.15 -21.98 -9.41
CA GLY A 152 11.51 -20.77 -10.15
C GLY A 152 10.98 -20.70 -11.59
N LEU A 153 9.99 -21.54 -11.93
CA LEU A 153 9.43 -21.69 -13.27
C LEU A 153 8.27 -20.71 -13.52
N PHE A 154 8.60 -19.43 -13.66
CA PHE A 154 7.63 -18.38 -14.01
C PHE A 154 7.37 -18.33 -15.53
N PRO A 155 6.10 -18.18 -15.96
CA PRO A 155 5.76 -17.93 -17.37
C PRO A 155 6.48 -16.70 -17.96
N GLU A 156 6.68 -16.70 -19.28
CA GLU A 156 7.27 -15.54 -19.97
C GLU A 156 6.42 -14.28 -19.83
N THR A 157 5.10 -14.40 -19.71
CA THR A 157 4.19 -13.28 -19.45
C THR A 157 4.51 -12.57 -18.12
N ASP A 158 4.79 -13.33 -17.06
CA ASP A 158 5.16 -12.77 -15.75
C ASP A 158 6.55 -12.13 -15.78
N LYS A 159 7.49 -12.71 -16.53
CA LYS A 159 8.80 -12.09 -16.74
C LYS A 159 8.67 -10.77 -17.47
N GLN A 160 7.82 -10.68 -18.49
CA GLN A 160 7.55 -9.42 -19.19
C GLN A 160 6.97 -8.35 -18.26
N ILE A 161 6.04 -8.71 -17.37
CA ILE A 161 5.52 -7.80 -16.33
C ILE A 161 6.67 -7.33 -15.43
N ALA A 162 7.52 -8.24 -14.97
CA ALA A 162 8.68 -7.90 -14.14
C ALA A 162 9.67 -6.96 -14.86
N TYR A 163 9.99 -7.21 -16.15
CA TYR A 163 10.85 -6.33 -16.94
C TYR A 163 10.23 -4.93 -17.12
N LYS A 164 8.92 -4.85 -17.37
CA LYS A 164 8.21 -3.56 -17.46
C LYS A 164 8.30 -2.80 -16.13
N ALA A 165 8.09 -3.47 -15.00
CA ALA A 165 8.21 -2.87 -13.68
C ALA A 165 9.65 -2.39 -13.39
N LEU A 166 10.66 -3.21 -13.70
CA LEU A 166 12.08 -2.87 -13.55
C LEU A 166 12.49 -1.69 -14.43
N LYS A 167 11.93 -1.58 -15.64
CA LYS A 167 12.12 -0.43 -16.51
C LYS A 167 11.48 0.83 -15.93
N LYS A 168 10.28 0.71 -15.35
CA LYS A 168 9.55 1.86 -14.76
C LYS A 168 10.28 2.47 -13.56
N VAL A 169 10.99 1.65 -12.77
CA VAL A 169 11.81 2.11 -11.63
C VAL A 169 13.26 2.42 -12.00
N ASP A 170 13.63 2.37 -13.28
CA ASP A 170 14.99 2.67 -13.74
C ASP A 170 16.07 1.79 -13.05
N ILE A 171 15.91 0.45 -13.15
CA ILE A 171 16.90 -0.52 -12.65
C ILE A 171 17.01 -1.79 -13.54
N LEU A 172 16.58 -1.68 -14.80
CA LEU A 172 16.50 -2.80 -15.74
C LEU A 172 17.86 -3.42 -16.04
N GLU A 173 18.93 -2.63 -16.04
CA GLU A 173 20.31 -3.06 -16.26
C GLU A 173 20.83 -3.98 -15.14
N LYS A 174 20.24 -3.94 -13.94
CA LYS A 174 20.62 -4.81 -12.81
C LYS A 174 19.79 -6.08 -12.70
N THR A 175 18.93 -6.38 -13.68
CA THR A 175 17.94 -7.47 -13.59
C THR A 175 18.52 -8.82 -13.14
N TYR A 176 19.74 -9.17 -13.56
CA TYR A 176 20.38 -10.44 -13.22
C TYR A 176 21.42 -10.37 -12.10
N HIS A 177 21.69 -9.18 -11.55
CA HIS A 177 22.55 -9.02 -10.39
C HIS A 177 21.90 -9.58 -9.13
N ARG A 178 22.71 -9.98 -8.14
CA ARG A 178 22.21 -10.35 -6.83
C ARG A 178 21.77 -9.11 -6.07
N ALA A 179 20.69 -9.25 -5.32
CA ALA A 179 20.19 -8.15 -4.50
C ALA A 179 21.16 -7.73 -3.38
N SER A 180 22.09 -8.61 -2.97
CA SER A 180 23.18 -8.27 -2.05
C SER A 180 24.12 -7.19 -2.57
N ASP A 181 24.18 -6.99 -3.89
CA ASP A 181 25.16 -6.14 -4.54
C ASP A 181 24.60 -4.72 -4.79
N LEU A 182 23.36 -4.46 -4.35
CA LEU A 182 22.65 -3.22 -4.58
C LEU A 182 22.83 -2.22 -3.44
N SER A 183 22.81 -0.93 -3.78
CA SER A 183 22.69 0.15 -2.79
C SER A 183 21.31 0.16 -2.12
N GLY A 184 21.15 0.93 -1.04
CA GLY A 184 19.86 1.11 -0.35
C GLY A 184 18.74 1.58 -1.28
N GLY A 185 18.94 2.68 -2.01
CA GLY A 185 17.97 3.19 -2.98
C GLY A 185 17.69 2.23 -4.13
N GLN A 186 18.68 1.45 -4.58
CA GLN A 186 18.46 0.39 -5.57
C GLN A 186 17.59 -0.74 -5.02
N MET A 187 17.84 -1.22 -3.79
CA MET A 187 16.98 -2.21 -3.13
C MET A 187 15.54 -1.71 -2.98
N GLN A 188 15.37 -0.42 -2.75
CA GLN A 188 14.05 0.21 -2.70
C GLN A 188 13.37 0.19 -4.06
N ARG A 189 14.05 0.60 -5.14
CA ARG A 189 13.53 0.49 -6.52
C ARG A 189 13.09 -0.95 -6.82
N VAL A 190 13.85 -1.96 -6.40
CA VAL A 190 13.45 -3.38 -6.52
C VAL A 190 12.19 -3.69 -5.70
N ALA A 191 12.06 -3.17 -4.47
CA ALA A 191 10.87 -3.37 -3.65
C ALA A 191 9.62 -2.73 -4.27
N ILE A 192 9.76 -1.55 -4.88
CA ILE A 192 8.65 -0.91 -5.57
C ILE A 192 8.33 -1.66 -6.87
N ALA A 193 9.34 -2.08 -7.65
CA ALA A 193 9.13 -2.90 -8.84
C ALA A 193 8.42 -4.22 -8.53
N ARG A 194 8.76 -4.88 -7.43
CA ARG A 194 8.03 -6.07 -6.93
C ARG A 194 6.56 -5.78 -6.72
N THR A 195 6.26 -4.61 -6.16
CA THR A 195 4.88 -4.19 -5.89
C THR A 195 4.11 -3.85 -7.16
N LEU A 196 4.78 -3.21 -8.13
CA LEU A 196 4.21 -2.95 -9.46
C LEU A 196 3.95 -4.25 -10.23
N ALA A 197 4.88 -5.20 -10.17
CA ALA A 197 4.71 -6.50 -10.83
C ALA A 197 3.51 -7.28 -10.26
N GLN A 198 3.14 -7.03 -9.00
CA GLN A 198 1.95 -7.62 -8.41
C GLN A 198 0.64 -7.11 -9.04
N GLU A 199 0.65 -6.00 -9.78
CA GLU A 199 -0.53 -5.34 -10.36
C GLU A 199 -1.58 -4.96 -9.29
N ALA A 200 -1.11 -4.50 -8.14
CA ALA A 200 -1.96 -4.15 -7.02
C ALA A 200 -2.90 -2.96 -7.33
N LYS A 201 -4.07 -2.98 -6.71
CA LYS A 201 -5.08 -1.91 -6.76
C LYS A 201 -4.95 -0.93 -5.60
N VAL A 202 -4.38 -1.42 -4.50
CA VAL A 202 -4.11 -0.66 -3.30
C VAL A 202 -2.65 -0.85 -2.92
N LEU A 203 -1.96 0.25 -2.65
CA LEU A 203 -0.58 0.30 -2.21
C LEU A 203 -0.53 0.75 -0.75
N LEU A 204 -0.01 -0.10 0.11
CA LEU A 204 0.22 0.20 1.53
C LEU A 204 1.70 0.46 1.74
N ALA A 205 2.05 1.62 2.29
CA ALA A 205 3.42 1.96 2.59
C ALA A 205 3.59 2.17 4.10
N ASP A 206 4.25 1.22 4.77
CA ASP A 206 4.56 1.31 6.20
C ASP A 206 5.95 1.94 6.35
N GLU A 207 5.99 3.26 6.51
CA GLU A 207 7.20 4.07 6.64
C GLU A 207 8.16 3.92 5.45
N PRO A 208 7.72 4.26 4.22
CA PRO A 208 8.49 3.98 3.01
C PRO A 208 9.82 4.71 2.92
N VAL A 209 10.02 5.75 3.74
CA VAL A 209 11.17 6.67 3.68
C VAL A 209 12.00 6.68 4.97
N ALA A 210 11.70 5.81 5.93
CA ALA A 210 12.45 5.81 7.18
C ALA A 210 13.93 5.48 6.95
N SER A 211 14.80 6.20 7.66
CA SER A 211 16.27 6.02 7.59
C SER A 211 16.89 6.34 6.23
N LEU A 212 16.18 7.06 5.35
CA LEU A 212 16.71 7.58 4.09
C LEU A 212 17.17 9.02 4.25
N ASP A 213 18.11 9.44 3.40
CA ASP A 213 18.46 10.84 3.26
C ASP A 213 17.29 11.64 2.62
N PRO A 214 17.24 12.97 2.80
CA PRO A 214 16.18 13.82 2.26
C PRO A 214 15.98 13.69 0.74
N VAL A 215 17.06 13.59 -0.04
CA VAL A 215 16.96 13.51 -1.51
C VAL A 215 16.28 12.22 -1.93
N THR A 216 16.74 11.08 -1.40
CA THR A 216 16.13 9.78 -1.66
C THR A 216 14.68 9.72 -1.16
N THR A 217 14.37 10.38 -0.03
CA THR A 217 13.01 10.49 0.51
C THR A 217 12.07 11.14 -0.51
N PHE A 218 12.45 12.27 -1.09
CA PHE A 218 11.64 12.93 -2.12
C PHE A 218 11.53 12.09 -3.39
N GLU A 219 12.61 11.47 -3.87
CA GLU A 219 12.56 10.58 -5.04
C GLU A 219 11.52 9.46 -4.88
N VAL A 220 11.47 8.85 -3.70
CA VAL A 220 10.53 7.76 -3.39
C VAL A 220 9.11 8.28 -3.34
N MET A 221 8.88 9.42 -2.67
CA MET A 221 7.55 10.01 -2.56
C MET A 221 7.01 10.46 -3.92
N GLU A 222 7.84 11.07 -4.76
CA GLU A 222 7.50 11.39 -6.16
C GLU A 222 7.11 10.12 -6.93
N PHE A 223 7.85 9.03 -6.73
CA PHE A 223 7.53 7.76 -7.41
C PHE A 223 6.19 7.18 -6.96
N LEU A 224 5.91 7.18 -5.65
CA LEU A 224 4.60 6.76 -5.12
C LEU A 224 3.47 7.65 -5.65
N LYS A 225 3.68 8.97 -5.71
CA LYS A 225 2.70 9.91 -6.24
C LYS A 225 2.44 9.67 -7.73
N LYS A 226 3.50 9.45 -8.50
CA LYS A 226 3.42 9.12 -9.93
C LYS A 226 2.61 7.84 -10.16
N ILE A 227 2.87 6.79 -9.40
CA ILE A 227 2.09 5.54 -9.46
C ILE A 227 0.62 5.80 -9.14
N ASN A 228 0.34 6.55 -8.07
CA ASN A 228 -1.02 6.88 -7.68
C ASN A 228 -1.79 7.60 -8.80
N VAL A 229 -1.18 8.63 -9.41
CA VAL A 229 -1.83 9.45 -10.44
C VAL A 229 -1.91 8.74 -11.81
N GLU A 230 -0.81 8.15 -12.28
CA GLU A 230 -0.75 7.53 -13.61
C GLU A 230 -1.45 6.17 -13.65
N ASP A 231 -1.20 5.32 -12.64
CA ASP A 231 -1.73 3.96 -12.61
C ASP A 231 -3.12 3.90 -11.93
N GLY A 232 -3.54 4.96 -11.24
CA GLY A 232 -4.80 5.00 -10.49
C GLY A 232 -4.79 4.12 -9.25
N ILE A 233 -3.59 3.82 -8.71
CA ILE A 233 -3.45 2.94 -7.56
C ILE A 233 -3.70 3.75 -6.29
N THR A 234 -4.68 3.31 -5.49
CA THR A 234 -4.98 3.93 -4.19
C THR A 234 -3.79 3.73 -3.26
N THR A 235 -3.25 4.80 -2.68
CA THR A 235 -2.03 4.72 -1.87
C THR A 235 -2.31 5.16 -0.45
N ILE A 236 -2.03 4.30 0.52
CA ILE A 236 -2.13 4.60 1.96
C ILE A 236 -0.72 4.50 2.53
N ALA A 237 -0.16 5.61 2.99
CA ALA A 237 1.20 5.69 3.52
C ALA A 237 1.20 6.14 4.98
N ASN A 238 1.84 5.36 5.85
CA ASN A 238 2.26 5.83 7.16
C ASN A 238 3.49 6.73 6.97
N LEU A 239 3.33 8.02 7.26
CA LEU A 239 4.38 9.03 7.18
C LEU A 239 4.66 9.56 8.59
N HIS A 240 5.93 9.77 8.91
CA HIS A 240 6.31 10.47 10.15
C HIS A 240 6.45 11.97 9.96
N HIS A 241 6.69 12.41 8.73
CA HIS A 241 6.96 13.81 8.43
C HIS A 241 5.74 14.49 7.82
N VAL A 242 5.41 15.67 8.37
CA VAL A 242 4.18 16.42 8.07
C VAL A 242 4.27 17.11 6.71
N ASP A 243 5.43 17.65 6.36
CA ASP A 243 5.72 18.24 5.06
C ASP A 243 5.51 17.26 3.89
N LEU A 244 5.93 16.01 4.04
CA LEU A 244 5.66 14.97 3.03
C LEU A 244 4.17 14.70 2.89
N ALA A 245 3.43 14.68 3.99
CA ALA A 245 1.98 14.48 3.96
C ALA A 245 1.29 15.64 3.24
N LEU A 246 1.60 16.88 3.60
CA LEU A 246 1.05 18.08 2.95
C LEU A 246 1.40 18.14 1.47
N LYS A 247 2.63 17.79 1.09
CA LYS A 247 3.08 17.87 -0.30
C LYS A 247 2.47 16.79 -1.21
N TYR A 248 2.31 15.55 -0.72
CA TYR A 248 2.01 14.41 -1.58
C TYR A 248 0.58 13.85 -1.41
N ALA A 249 0.02 13.94 -0.21
CA ALA A 249 -1.28 13.36 0.09
C ALA A 249 -2.43 14.21 -0.46
N THR A 250 -3.53 13.55 -0.81
CA THR A 250 -4.81 14.20 -1.07
C THR A 250 -5.62 14.31 0.22
N ARG A 251 -5.38 13.42 1.18
CA ARG A 251 -6.10 13.32 2.45
C ARG A 251 -5.15 12.93 3.58
N ILE A 252 -5.31 13.54 4.76
CA ILE A 252 -4.52 13.28 5.96
C ILE A 252 -5.43 12.68 7.03
N VAL A 253 -4.98 11.56 7.59
CA VAL A 253 -5.66 10.85 8.68
C VAL A 253 -4.73 10.82 9.89
N GLY A 254 -5.15 11.46 10.98
CA GLY A 254 -4.43 11.46 12.26
C GLY A 254 -4.92 10.36 13.18
N VAL A 255 -3.98 9.56 13.68
CA VAL A 255 -4.23 8.47 14.62
C VAL A 255 -3.59 8.78 15.96
N ASN A 256 -4.37 8.68 17.03
CA ASN A 256 -3.90 8.83 18.41
C ASN A 256 -4.52 7.76 19.31
N ASP A 257 -3.69 7.06 20.08
CA ASP A 257 -4.08 5.98 21.02
C ASP A 257 -5.07 4.95 20.42
N GLY A 258 -4.80 4.56 19.17
CA GLY A 258 -5.61 3.60 18.42
C GLY A 258 -6.96 4.14 17.93
N ARG A 259 -7.19 5.45 17.95
CA ARG A 259 -8.41 6.11 17.42
C ARG A 259 -8.07 7.04 16.26
N ILE A 260 -9.01 7.20 15.34
CA ILE A 260 -8.95 8.28 14.35
C ILE A 260 -9.40 9.56 15.06
N VAL A 261 -8.52 10.54 15.15
CA VAL A 261 -8.80 11.84 15.80
C VAL A 261 -8.85 12.99 14.80
N TYR A 262 -8.38 12.74 13.57
CA TYR A 262 -8.28 13.76 12.53
C TYR A 262 -8.43 13.10 11.16
N ASP A 263 -9.19 13.73 10.27
CA ASP A 263 -9.46 13.23 8.93
C ASP A 263 -9.90 14.39 8.03
N ILE A 264 -9.01 14.83 7.13
CA ILE A 264 -9.28 15.97 6.25
C ILE A 264 -8.68 15.77 4.86
N GLU A 265 -9.31 16.38 3.86
CA GLU A 265 -8.68 16.59 2.56
C GLU A 265 -7.66 17.73 2.67
N VAL A 266 -6.45 17.55 2.12
CA VAL A 266 -5.37 18.54 2.21
C VAL A 266 -5.78 19.87 1.56
N ASN A 267 -6.47 19.81 0.42
CA ASN A 267 -6.91 21.00 -0.32
C ASN A 267 -8.06 21.77 0.36
N SER A 268 -8.63 21.26 1.46
CA SER A 268 -9.78 21.88 2.13
C SER A 268 -9.40 23.02 3.08
N LYS A 269 -8.14 23.11 3.50
CA LYS A 269 -7.62 24.09 4.46
C LYS A 269 -6.25 24.60 4.04
N LYS A 270 -5.76 25.68 4.65
CA LYS A 270 -4.38 26.12 4.48
C LYS A 270 -3.44 25.21 5.27
N ASP A 271 -2.23 25.02 4.76
CA ASP A 271 -1.20 24.19 5.40
C ASP A 271 -0.93 24.59 6.85
N GLU A 272 -0.92 25.89 7.15
CA GLU A 272 -0.75 26.43 8.52
C GLU A 272 -1.85 25.92 9.47
N ASP A 273 -3.11 25.98 9.04
CA ASP A 273 -4.25 25.52 9.84
C ASP A 273 -4.18 23.99 10.05
N ILE A 274 -3.71 23.25 9.04
CA ILE A 274 -3.53 21.79 9.13
C ILE A 274 -2.43 21.44 10.13
N ILE A 275 -1.32 22.18 10.12
CA ILE A 275 -0.20 22.01 11.06
C ILE A 275 -0.66 22.26 12.50
N ASP A 276 -1.43 23.32 12.72
CA ASP A 276 -1.98 23.65 14.03
C ASP A 276 -2.96 22.57 14.53
N ASP A 277 -3.85 22.10 13.65
CA ASP A 277 -4.76 20.99 13.97
C ASP A 277 -3.98 19.71 14.30
N LEU A 278 -2.92 19.40 13.55
CA LEU A 278 -2.08 18.22 13.78
C LEU A 278 -1.33 18.28 15.12
N ALA A 279 -1.06 19.45 15.70
CA ALA A 279 -0.52 19.55 17.05
C ALA A 279 -1.42 18.85 18.09
N THR A 280 -2.74 18.83 17.87
CA THR A 280 -3.68 18.08 18.73
C THR A 280 -3.53 16.57 18.58
N VAL A 281 -3.23 16.09 17.36
CA VAL A 281 -2.99 14.67 17.07
C VAL A 281 -1.72 14.19 17.76
N TYR A 282 -0.66 15.01 17.76
CA TYR A 282 0.61 14.71 18.40
C TYR A 282 0.63 15.03 19.91
N GLY A 283 -0.37 15.76 20.42
CA GLY A 283 -0.42 16.22 21.82
C GLY A 283 0.72 17.19 22.18
N ARG A 284 1.40 17.77 21.18
CA ARG A 284 2.50 18.73 21.32
C ARG A 284 2.59 19.60 20.07
N PRO A 285 3.20 20.79 20.16
CA PRO A 285 3.55 21.57 18.98
C PRO A 285 4.44 20.76 18.03
N ILE A 286 4.23 20.95 16.73
CA ILE A 286 5.03 20.33 15.68
C ILE A 286 6.40 20.98 15.70
N GLY A 287 7.44 20.16 15.82
CA GLY A 287 8.83 20.59 15.92
C GLY A 287 9.58 20.39 14.60
N THR A 288 10.79 20.91 14.51
CA THR A 288 11.64 20.78 13.31
C THR A 288 11.94 19.33 12.92
N HIS A 289 11.92 18.39 13.87
CA HIS A 289 12.11 16.95 13.59
C HIS A 289 10.89 16.28 12.94
N ASP A 290 9.74 16.94 12.91
CA ASP A 290 8.54 16.48 12.20
C ASP A 290 8.56 16.91 10.71
N PHE A 291 9.61 17.63 10.27
CA PHE A 291 9.88 18.03 8.90
C PHE A 291 11.13 17.30 8.37
N VAL A 292 11.21 17.03 7.07
CA VAL A 292 12.36 16.34 6.45
C VAL A 292 13.57 17.26 6.26
N GLY A 293 13.37 18.58 6.19
CA GLY A 293 14.46 19.54 5.98
C GLY A 293 14.21 20.93 6.55
N GLU A 294 15.12 21.35 7.44
CA GLU A 294 15.78 22.66 7.34
C GLU A 294 17.21 22.43 6.83
#